data_AF-A0A1R1BLW9-F1
#
_entry.id   AF-A0A1R1BLW9-F1
#
_cell.length_a   1.000
_cell.length_b   1.000
_cell.length_c   1.000
_cell.angle_alpha   90.00
_cell.angle_beta   90.00
_cell.angle_gamma   90.00
#
_symmetry.space_group_name_H-M   'P 1'
#
loop_
_entity.id
_entity.type
_entity.pdbx_description
1 polymer ?
#
loop_
_entity_poly.entity_id
_entity_poly.type
_entity_poly.pdbx_seq_one_letter_code
_entity_poly.pdbx_strand_id
1 'polypeptide(L)' 'MIWTNIIYVTVAIALIVGAEWGKLQQQTKDKWAFLWIIAIGWILAILLIVKTGLPGPTQFIESVYKPLGELLKPPPS' A
#
# COMPACT_ATOMS: atom_id res chain seq x y z
N MET A 1 -2.67 19.47 2.81
CA MET A 1 -3.40 18.27 2.35
C MET A 1 -2.61 16.99 2.64
N ILE A 2 -1.44 16.78 2.02
CA ILE A 2 -0.61 15.55 2.18
C ILE A 2 -0.31 15.22 3.66
N TRP A 3 0.20 16.19 4.43
CA TRP A 3 0.49 16.02 5.86
C TRP A 3 -0.73 15.61 6.68
N THR A 4 -1.90 16.15 6.37
CA THR A 4 -3.18 15.79 7.00
C THR A 4 -3.53 14.32 6.72
N ASN A 5 -3.35 13.87 5.48
CA ASN A 5 -3.61 12.47 5.09
C ASN A 5 -2.64 11.51 5.78
N ILE A 6 -1.35 11.88 5.93
CA ILE A 6 -0.36 11.08 6.65
C ILE A 6 -0.77 10.94 8.12
N ILE A 7 -1.23 12.02 8.75
CA ILE A 7 -1.69 12.00 10.15
C ILE A 7 -2.91 11.09 10.28
N TYR A 8 -3.91 11.21 9.40
CA TYR A 8 -5.10 10.35 9.41
C TYR A 8 -4.76 8.86 9.28
N VAL A 9 -3.91 8.51 8.32
CA VAL A 9 -3.47 7.12 8.11
C VAL A 9 -2.71 6.59 9.33
N THR A 10 -1.82 7.41 9.90
CA THR A 10 -1.04 7.00 11.07
C THR A 10 -1.93 6.79 12.31
N VAL A 11 -2.93 7.66 12.52
CA VAL A 11 -3.91 7.50 13.60
C VAL A 11 -4.77 6.24 13.39
N ALA A 12 -5.24 5.99 12.17
CA ALA A 12 -6.02 4.79 11.86
C ALA A 12 -5.23 3.50 12.15
N ILE A 13 -3.96 3.46 11.75
CA ILE A 13 -3.08 2.32 12.01
C ILE A 13 -2.80 2.16 13.51
N ALA A 14 -2.59 3.26 14.25
CA ALA A 14 -2.42 3.21 15.70
C ALA A 14 -3.67 2.63 16.39
N LEU A 15 -4.88 2.98 15.93
CA LEU A 15 -6.12 2.41 16.45
C LEU A 15 -6.26 0.92 16.13
N ILE A 16 -5.92 0.49 14.91
CA ILE A 16 -5.92 -0.92 14.52
C ILE A 16 -4.94 -1.71 15.40
N VAL A 17 -3.69 -1.25 15.49
CA VAL A 17 -2.67 -1.87 16.34
C VAL A 17 -3.15 -1.94 17.79
N GLY A 18 -3.69 -0.85 18.35
CA GLY A 18 -4.18 -0.82 19.72
C GLY A 18 -5.34 -1.79 19.98
N ALA A 19 -6.29 -1.89 19.05
CA ALA A 19 -7.42 -2.81 19.16
C ALA A 19 -6.98 -4.28 19.06
N GLU A 20 -6.04 -4.59 18.15
CA GLU A 20 -5.54 -5.95 17.95
C GLU A 20 -4.47 -6.37 18.96
N TRP A 21 -3.77 -5.42 19.61
CA TRP A 21 -2.74 -5.71 20.61
C TRP A 21 -3.25 -6.57 21.77
N GLY A 22 -4.47 -6.30 22.23
CA GLY A 22 -5.12 -7.09 23.30
C GLY A 22 -5.42 -8.52 22.87
N LYS A 23 -5.80 -8.76 21.61
CA LYS A 23 -6.04 -10.11 21.06
C LYS A 23 -4.74 -10.84 20.76
N LEU A 24 -3.75 -10.15 20.23
CA LEU A 24 -2.44 -10.71 19.90
C LEU A 24 -1.61 -11.03 21.14
N GLN A 25 -1.94 -10.49 22.32
CA GLN A 25 -1.21 -10.78 23.55
C GLN A 25 -1.13 -12.27 23.88
N GLN A 26 -2.14 -13.04 23.47
CA GLN A 26 -2.25 -14.49 23.67
C GLN A 26 -1.37 -15.34 22.71
N GLN A 27 -0.95 -14.80 21.56
CA GLN A 27 -0.15 -15.54 20.56
C GLN A 27 1.10 -14.75 20.15
N THR A 28 2.23 -15.03 20.81
CA THR A 28 3.49 -14.28 20.65
C THR A 28 4.17 -14.46 19.30
N LYS A 29 3.97 -15.58 18.60
CA LYS A 29 4.50 -15.80 17.25
C LYS A 29 3.81 -14.93 16.20
N ASP A 30 2.51 -14.72 16.35
CA ASP A 30 1.70 -13.97 15.36
C ASP A 30 1.91 -12.45 15.48
N LYS A 31 2.44 -11.97 16.60
CA LYS A 31 2.78 -10.55 16.84
C LYS A 31 3.75 -10.01 15.80
N TRP A 32 4.77 -10.79 15.46
CA TRP A 32 5.78 -10.36 14.50
C TRP A 32 5.21 -10.29 13.08
N ALA A 33 4.41 -11.28 12.67
CA ALA A 33 3.75 -11.27 11.37
C ALA A 33 2.81 -10.06 11.23
N PHE A 34 2.02 -9.79 12.26
CA PHE A 34 1.12 -8.64 12.30
C PHE A 34 1.88 -7.31 12.20
N LEU A 35 2.96 -7.13 12.97
CA LEU A 35 3.79 -5.92 12.92
C LEU A 35 4.44 -5.72 11.55
N TRP A 36 4.95 -6.80 10.93
CA TRP A 36 5.54 -6.71 9.59
C TRP A 36 4.50 -6.33 8.53
N ILE A 37 3.32 -6.94 8.55
CA ILE A 37 2.23 -6.62 7.62
C ILE A 37 1.80 -5.15 7.79
N ILE A 38 1.63 -4.69 9.03
CA ILE A 38 1.26 -3.30 9.31
C ILE A 38 2.37 -2.33 8.89
N ALA A 39 3.64 -2.64 9.17
CA ALA A 39 4.75 -1.78 8.77
C ALA A 39 4.83 -1.65 7.25
N ILE A 40 4.68 -2.76 6.52
CA ILE A 40 4.66 -2.77 5.05
C ILE A 40 3.47 -1.94 4.52
N GLY A 41 2.27 -2.15 5.07
CA GLY A 41 1.07 -1.40 4.69
C GLY A 41 1.20 0.10 4.97
N TRP A 42 1.79 0.47 6.10
CA TRP A 42 2.04 1.87 6.46
C TRP A 42 3.04 2.55 5.52
N ILE A 43 4.16 1.89 5.23
CA ILE A 43 5.16 2.39 4.29
C ILE A 43 4.54 2.57 2.90
N LEU A 44 3.74 1.61 2.43
CA LEU A 44 2.98 1.70 1.17
C LEU A 44 2.01 2.89 1.16
N ALA A 45 1.27 3.10 2.25
CA ALA A 45 0.33 4.20 2.36
C ALA A 45 1.04 5.57 2.34
N ILE A 46 2.16 5.70 3.07
CA ILE A 46 2.98 6.91 3.04
C ILE A 46 3.56 7.13 1.64
N LEU A 47 4.06 6.09 0.99
CA LEU A 47 4.63 6.18 -0.35
C LEU A 47 3.58 6.66 -1.37
N LEU A 48 2.34 6.18 -1.27
CA LEU A 48 1.20 6.64 -2.07
C LEU A 48 0.84 8.11 -1.80
N ILE A 49 0.87 8.53 -0.54
CA ILE A 49 0.52 9.90 -0.16
C ILE A 49 1.63 10.91 -0.56
N VAL A 50 2.90 10.53 -0.43
CA VAL A 50 4.05 11.38 -0.72
C VAL A 50 4.32 11.48 -2.22
N LYS A 51 4.17 10.39 -2.98
CA LYS A 51 4.15 10.44 -4.45
C LYS A 51 2.72 10.63 -4.94
N THR A 52 2.22 11.86 -4.87
CA THR A 52 0.93 12.27 -5.45
C THR A 52 0.83 12.13 -6.98
N GLY A 53 1.90 11.69 -7.65
CA GLY A 53 1.96 11.41 -9.08
C GLY A 53 2.28 9.95 -9.44
N LEU A 54 2.21 9.01 -8.47
CA LEU A 54 2.20 7.59 -8.83
C LEU A 54 0.91 7.31 -9.61
N PRO A 55 1.01 6.69 -10.79
CA PRO A 55 -0.18 6.23 -11.49
C PRO A 55 -0.98 5.34 -10.51
N GLY A 56 -2.28 5.60 -10.38
CA GLY A 56 -3.15 4.79 -9.53
C GLY A 56 -3.01 3.29 -9.87
N PRO A 57 -3.44 2.35 -9.01
CA PRO A 57 -3.21 0.91 -9.24
C PRO A 57 -3.63 0.44 -10.64
N THR A 58 -4.71 0.99 -11.19
CA THR A 58 -5.14 0.79 -12.57
C THR A 58 -4.14 1.33 -13.59
N GLN A 59 -3.65 2.55 -13.42
CA GLN A 59 -2.66 3.19 -14.30
C GLN A 59 -1.27 2.53 -14.16
N PHE A 60 -0.95 1.94 -13.01
CA PHE A 60 0.28 1.16 -12.82
C PHE A 60 0.23 -0.14 -13.63
N ILE A 61 -0.87 -0.89 -13.53
CA ILE A 61 -1.12 -2.04 -14.39
C ILE A 61 -1.04 -1.62 -15.87
N GLU A 62 -1.70 -0.53 -16.24
CA GLU A 62 -1.65 0.00 -17.61
C GLU A 62 -0.22 0.31 -18.06
N SER A 63 0.62 0.91 -17.20
CA SER A 63 2.03 1.22 -17.52
C SER A 63 2.91 -0.01 -17.72
N VAL A 64 2.62 -1.11 -17.01
CA VAL A 64 3.33 -2.38 -17.13
C VAL A 64 2.88 -3.13 -18.40
N TYR A 65 1.59 -3.09 -18.70
CA TYR A 65 1.00 -3.88 -19.80
C TYR A 65 0.98 -3.15 -21.15
N LYS A 66 1.04 -1.82 -21.19
CA LYS A 66 1.10 -1.02 -22.42
C LYS A 66 2.27 -1.38 -23.36
N PRO A 67 3.53 -1.52 -22.90
CA PRO A 67 4.63 -1.91 -23.79
C PRO A 67 4.45 -3.33 -24.36
N LEU A 68 3.82 -4.24 -23.61
CA LEU A 68 3.49 -5.59 -24.11
C LEU A 68 2.40 -5.55 -25.20
N GLY A 69 1.39 -4.70 -25.04
CA GLY A 69 0.34 -4.49 -26.05
C GLY A 69 0.86 -3.85 -27.33
N GLU A 70 1.86 -2.98 -27.24
CA GLU A 70 2.53 -2.40 -28.42
C GLU A 70 3.43 -3.42 -29.14
N LEU A 71 4.06 -4.34 -28.42
CA LEU A 71 4.82 -5.45 -29.02
C LEU A 71 3.93 -6.45 -29.79
N LEU A 72 2.69 -6.62 -29.35
CA LEU A 72 1.71 -7.55 -29.95
C LEU A 72 0.85 -6.89 -31.03
N LYS A 73 1.00 -5.59 -31.29
CA LYS A 73 0.31 -4.93 -32.40
C LYS A 73 0.83 -5.49 -33.72
N PRO A 74 -0.04 -6.08 -34.57
CA PRO A 74 0.37 -6.47 -35.92
C PRO A 74 0.82 -5.23 -36.71
N PRO A 75 1.80 -5.35 -37.61
CA PRO A 75 2.30 -4.24 -38.40
C PRO A 75 1.16 -3.58 -39.20
N PRO A 76 1.18 -2.25 -39.39
CA PRO A 76 0.12 -1.55 -40.12
C PRO A 76 0.02 -2.09 -41.55
N SER A 77 -1.19 -2.50 -41.92
CA SER A 77 -1.60 -2.96 -43.26
C SER A 77 -1.76 -1.82 -44.25
#